data_AF-A0A109WBX0-F1
#
_entry.id   AF-A0A109WBX0-F1
#
_cell.length_a   1.000
_cell.length_b   1.000
_cell.length_c   1.000
_cell.angle_alpha   90.00
_cell.angle_beta   90.00
_cell.angle_gamma   90.00
#
_symmetry.space_group_name_H-M   'P 1'
#
loop_
_entity.id
_entity.type
_entity.pdbx_description
1 polymer ?
#
loop_
_entity_poly.entity_id
_entity_poly.type
_entity_poly.pdbx_seq_one_letter_code
_entity_poly.pdbx_strand_id
1 'polypeptide(L)' 'MLFQGRYNFIAICESLSDLIEPSILLEELKQTAEKLVDLPNRLQQRGVSEKILLHPAIAFDYLPKRLQDWGLL' A
#
# COMPACT_ATOMS: atom_id res chain seq x y z
N MET A 1 20.49 -1.47 3.67
CA MET A 1 19.39 -2.21 3.00
C MET A 1 18.36 -2.51 4.07
N LEU A 2 17.37 -1.62 4.27
CA LEU A 2 16.42 -1.69 5.38
C LEU A 2 15.03 -2.02 4.85
N PHE A 3 14.71 -3.30 4.70
CA PHE A 3 13.33 -3.77 4.60
C PHE A 3 12.79 -3.98 6.02
N GLN A 4 12.53 -2.88 6.75
CA GLN A 4 11.82 -2.96 8.04
C GLN A 4 10.33 -2.80 7.77
N GLY A 5 9.53 -3.85 8.03
CA GLY A 5 8.07 -3.81 7.97
C GLY A 5 7.44 -4.83 7.02
N ARG A 6 7.60 -6.12 7.31
CA ARG A 6 6.67 -7.13 6.79
C ARG A 6 5.47 -7.17 7.73
N TYR A 7 4.35 -6.58 7.32
CA TYR A 7 3.11 -6.62 8.06
C TYR A 7 2.26 -7.77 7.56
N ASN A 8 1.74 -8.57 8.48
CA ASN A 8 0.74 -9.59 8.15
C ASN A 8 -0.64 -8.96 8.31
N PHE A 9 -1.15 -8.31 7.26
CA PHE A 9 -2.44 -7.65 7.30
C PHE A 9 -3.60 -8.62 7.55
N ILE A 10 -3.46 -9.88 7.13
CA ILE A 10 -4.45 -10.92 7.42
C ILE A 10 -4.53 -11.12 8.95
N ALA A 11 -3.40 -11.33 9.62
CA ALA A 11 -3.36 -11.47 11.08
C ALA A 11 -3.84 -10.20 11.82
N ILE A 12 -3.56 -9.02 11.26
CA ILE A 12 -4.07 -7.76 11.81
C ILE A 12 -5.60 -7.70 11.70
N CYS A 13 -6.18 -8.05 10.54
CA CYS A 13 -7.64 -8.09 10.37
C CYS A 13 -8.28 -9.09 11.35
N GLU A 14 -7.71 -10.29 11.50
CA GLU A 14 -8.19 -11.29 12.46
C GLU A 14 -8.15 -10.76 13.91
N SER A 15 -7.09 -10.04 14.29
CA SER A 15 -6.97 -9.44 15.62
C SER A 15 -7.99 -8.33 15.90
N LEU A 16 -8.64 -7.80 14.86
CA LEU A 16 -9.67 -6.76 14.93
C LEU A 16 -11.09 -7.31 14.72
N SER A 17 -11.25 -8.65 14.73
CA SER A 17 -12.54 -9.33 14.55
C SER A 17 -13.63 -8.90 15.55
N ASP A 18 -13.23 -8.44 16.74
CA ASP A 18 -14.15 -7.89 17.75
C ASP A 18 -14.81 -6.57 17.32
N LEU A 19 -14.22 -5.86 16.35
CA LEU A 19 -14.68 -4.54 15.90
C LEU A 19 -15.34 -4.58 14.52
N ILE A 20 -14.83 -5.43 13.62
CA ILE A 20 -15.27 -5.53 12.23
C ILE A 20 -14.99 -6.94 11.70
N GLU A 21 -15.83 -7.42 10.79
CA GLU A 21 -15.57 -8.69 10.10
C GLU A 21 -14.21 -8.61 9.37
N PRO A 22 -13.26 -9.52 9.63
CA PRO A 22 -11.92 -9.46 9.05
C PRO A 22 -11.90 -9.42 7.53
N SER A 23 -12.85 -10.10 6.89
CA SER A 23 -13.04 -10.16 5.44
C SER A 23 -13.33 -8.77 4.85
N ILE A 24 -14.24 -8.01 5.48
CA ILE A 24 -14.62 -6.65 5.06
C ILE A 24 -13.43 -5.72 5.20
N LEU A 25 -12.74 -5.76 6.35
CA LEU A 25 -11.56 -4.92 6.56
C LEU A 25 -10.44 -5.23 5.57
N LEU A 26 -10.20 -6.52 5.28
CA LEU A 26 -9.21 -6.94 4.31
C LEU A 26 -9.55 -6.44 2.89
N GLU A 27 -10.82 -6.49 2.50
CA GLU A 27 -11.27 -6.01 1.19
C GLU A 27 -11.06 -4.50 1.05
N GLU A 28 -11.41 -3.71 2.07
CA GLU A 28 -11.17 -2.25 2.07
C GLU A 28 -9.67 -1.91 1.97
N LEU A 29 -8.82 -2.71 2.62
CA LEU A 29 -7.37 -2.57 2.53
C LEU A 29 -6.86 -2.87 1.11
N LYS A 30 -7.38 -3.90 0.44
CA LYS A 30 -7.05 -4.21 -0.96
C LYS A 30 -7.46 -3.09 -1.90
N GLN A 31 -8.70 -2.60 -1.78
CA GLN A 31 -9.17 -1.46 -2.59
C GLN A 31 -8.33 -0.19 -2.37
N THR A 32 -7.87 0.03 -1.13
CA THR A 32 -6.96 1.13 -0.82
C THR A 32 -5.58 0.90 -1.45
N ALA A 33 -5.05 -0.33 -1.38
CA ALA A 33 -3.78 -0.71 -1.99
C ALA A 33 -3.78 -0.48 -3.50
N GLU A 34 -4.86 -0.85 -4.21
CA GLU A 34 -5.01 -0.57 -5.64
C GLU A 34 -4.94 0.93 -5.95
N LYS A 35 -5.63 1.76 -5.15
CA LYS A 35 -5.58 3.23 -5.31
C LYS A 35 -4.18 3.79 -5.09
N LEU A 36 -3.36 3.15 -4.25
CA LEU A 36 -1.99 3.60 -3.95
C LEU A 36 -1.02 3.28 -5.10
N VAL A 37 -1.23 2.21 -5.86
CA VAL A 37 -0.37 1.86 -7.01
C VAL A 37 -0.39 2.96 -8.07
N ASP A 38 -1.56 3.51 -8.35
CA ASP A 38 -1.74 4.56 -9.37
C ASP A 38 -1.49 5.99 -8.82
N LEU A 39 -1.16 6.13 -7.53
CA LEU A 39 -0.91 7.42 -6.92
C LEU A 39 0.17 8.26 -7.63
N PRO A 40 1.33 7.71 -8.05
CA PRO A 40 2.36 8.48 -8.74
C PRO A 40 1.85 9.11 -10.04
N ASN A 41 1.07 8.36 -10.82
CA ASN A 41 0.47 8.84 -12.07
C ASN A 41 -0.48 10.02 -11.80
N ARG A 42 -1.35 9.90 -10.79
CA ARG A 42 -2.29 10.99 -10.43
C ARG A 42 -1.57 12.24 -9.92
N LEU A 43 -0.46 12.07 -9.20
CA LEU A 43 0.36 13.19 -8.76
C LEU A 43 1.06 13.87 -9.95
N GLN A 44 1.57 13.09 -10.90
CA GLN A 44 2.16 13.63 -12.12
C GLN A 44 1.15 14.44 -12.94
N GLN A 45 -0.06 13.93 -13.12
CA GLN A 45 -1.16 14.63 -13.81
C GLN A 45 -1.54 15.96 -13.12
N ARG A 46 -1.30 16.07 -11.80
CA ARG A 46 -1.53 17.29 -11.01
C ARG A 46 -0.34 18.26 -11.02
N GLY A 47 0.70 17.97 -11.80
CA GLY A 47 1.87 18.84 -11.96
C GLY A 47 3.01 18.56 -10.97
N VAL A 48 2.98 17.45 -10.23
CA VAL A 48 4.14 17.04 -9.42
C VAL A 48 5.26 16.60 -10.36
N SER A 49 6.45 17.18 -10.18
CA SER A 49 7.59 16.86 -11.02
C SER A 49 8.02 15.39 -10.85
N GLU A 50 8.42 14.77 -11.96
CA GLU A 50 8.91 13.39 -11.99
C GLU A 50 10.11 13.17 -11.04
N LYS A 51 10.98 14.17 -10.87
CA LYS A 51 12.09 14.12 -9.90
C LYS A 51 11.63 13.89 -8.45
N ILE A 52 10.49 14.41 -8.05
CA ILE A 52 9.92 14.18 -6.72
C ILE A 52 9.36 12.77 -6.65
N LEU A 53 8.63 12.32 -7.68
CA LEU A 53 8.00 11.00 -7.73
C LEU A 53 9.03 9.86 -7.73
N LEU A 54 10.16 10.05 -8.42
CA LEU A 54 11.26 9.09 -8.48
C LEU A 54 12.25 9.23 -7.30
N HIS A 55 11.96 10.11 -6.32
CA HIS A 55 12.89 10.33 -5.22
C HIS A 55 13.01 9.06 -4.34
N PRO A 56 14.23 8.55 -4.06
CA PRO A 56 14.42 7.28 -3.35
C PRO A 56 13.78 7.21 -1.96
N ALA A 57 13.65 8.37 -1.28
CA ALA A 57 12.99 8.45 0.02
C ALA A 57 11.48 8.17 -0.02
N ILE A 58 10.81 8.35 -1.16
CA ILE A 58 9.38 8.10 -1.32
C ILE A 58 9.11 6.64 -1.71
N ALA A 59 10.03 6.04 -2.49
CA ALA A 59 10.02 4.61 -2.82
C ALA A 59 8.72 4.12 -3.47
N PHE A 60 8.13 4.92 -4.38
CA PHE A 60 6.94 4.54 -5.15
C PHE A 60 7.19 3.31 -6.04
N ASP A 61 8.38 3.18 -6.64
CA ASP A 61 8.74 2.03 -7.49
C ASP A 61 8.67 0.68 -6.74
N TYR A 62 8.90 0.70 -5.43
CA TYR A 62 8.86 -0.51 -4.59
C TYR A 62 7.49 -0.71 -3.92
N LEU A 63 6.55 0.22 -4.08
CA LEU A 63 5.24 0.17 -3.43
C LEU A 63 4.40 -1.03 -3.91
N PRO A 64 4.25 -1.31 -5.23
CA PRO A 64 3.47 -2.46 -5.68
C PRO A 64 4.02 -3.77 -5.14
N LYS A 65 5.35 -3.94 -5.14
CA LYS A 65 6.00 -5.13 -4.60
C LYS A 65 5.76 -5.29 -3.10
N ARG A 66 5.82 -4.21 -2.32
CA ARG A 66 5.51 -4.26 -0.88
C ARG A 66 4.05 -4.66 -0.62
N LEU A 67 3.12 -4.13 -1.40
CA LEU A 67 1.70 -4.46 -1.28
C LEU A 67 1.43 -5.94 -1.61
N GLN A 68 2.10 -6.50 -2.63
CA GLN A 68 2.08 -7.94 -2.94
C GLN A 68 2.68 -8.79 -1.80
N ASP A 69 3.84 -8.40 -1.28
CA ASP A 69 4.50 -9.10 -0.16
C ASP A 69 3.63 -9.12 1.11
N TRP A 70 2.71 -8.16 1.24
CA TRP A 70 1.73 -8.05 2.33
C TRP A 70 0.39 -8.75 2.05
N GLY A 71 0.19 -9.29 0.84
CA GLY A 71 -1.06 -9.98 0.44
C GLY A 71 -2.22 -9.05 0.12
N LEU A 72 -1.95 -7.79 -0.23
CA LEU A 72 -2.96 -6.77 -0.54
C LEU A 72 -3.19 -6.57 -2.06
N LEU A 73 -2.31 -7.13 -2.90
CA LEU A 73 -2.39 -7.20 -4.36
C LEU A 73 -2.03 -8.61 -4.81
#